data_AF-A0A3N1KKW0-F1
#
_entry.id   AF-A0A3N1KKW0-F1
#
_cell.length_a   1.000
_cell.length_b   1.000
_cell.length_c   1.000
_cell.angle_alpha   90.00
_cell.angle_beta   90.00
_cell.angle_gamma   90.00
#
_symmetry.space_group_name_H-M   'P 1'
#
loop_
_entity.id
_entity.type
_entity.pdbx_description
1 polymer ?
#
loop_
_entity_poly.entity_id
_entity_poly.type
_entity_poly.pdbx_seq_one_letter_code
_entity_poly.pdbx_strand_id
1 'polypeptide(L)' 'MTTIAVEPLRRSAQLSTRIVSGGLVQVSTPDRVLGHVRDEGGVHVALKGPNPAWAEEVGRYATLGMALEALRLRKRSV' A
#
# COMPACT_ATOMS: atom_id res chain seq x y z
N MET A 1 -19.97 -20.36 31.10
CA MET A 1 -20.34 -19.93 29.74
C MET A 1 -19.20 -19.09 29.21
N THR A 2 -18.38 -19.64 28.33
CA THR A 2 -17.17 -18.98 27.83
C THR A 2 -17.53 -18.29 26.51
N THR A 3 -17.64 -16.97 26.53
CA THR A 3 -17.96 -16.17 25.34
C THR A 3 -16.74 -16.16 24.43
N ILE A 4 -16.79 -16.92 23.33
CA ILE A 4 -15.80 -16.79 22.25
C ILE A 4 -16.15 -15.49 21.54
N ALA A 5 -15.39 -14.43 21.82
CA ALA A 5 -15.45 -13.20 21.06
C ALA A 5 -14.93 -13.51 19.65
N VAL A 6 -15.84 -13.73 18.72
CA VAL A 6 -15.52 -13.76 17.30
C VAL A 6 -15.26 -12.32 16.90
N GLU A 7 -14.00 -11.89 16.99
CA GLU A 7 -13.55 -10.64 16.40
C GLU A 7 -14.00 -10.60 14.94
N PRO A 8 -14.70 -9.56 14.48
CA PRO A 8 -15.09 -9.48 13.09
C PRO A 8 -13.81 -9.43 12.26
N LEU A 9 -13.59 -10.49 11.46
CA LEU A 9 -12.65 -10.60 10.35
C LEU A 9 -12.96 -9.57 9.25
N ARG A 10 -13.14 -8.30 9.61
CA ARG A 10 -12.99 -7.17 8.70
C ARG A 10 -11.49 -6.99 8.51
N ARG A 11 -10.86 -7.90 7.75
CA ARG A 11 -9.54 -7.69 7.13
C ARG A 11 -9.63 -6.59 6.07
N SER A 12 -10.17 -5.42 6.42
CA SER A 12 -9.74 -4.18 5.81
C SER A 12 -8.29 -4.03 6.23
N ALA A 13 -7.36 -4.56 5.43
CA ALA A 13 -5.94 -4.48 5.68
C ALA A 13 -5.60 -3.02 5.97
N GLN A 14 -5.33 -2.71 7.23
CA GLN A 14 -5.05 -1.34 7.65
C GLN A 14 -3.76 -0.92 6.95
N LEU A 15 -3.86 0.04 6.05
CA LEU A 15 -2.70 0.57 5.36
C LEU A 15 -2.08 1.65 6.23
N SER A 16 -0.84 1.42 6.64
CA SER A 16 0.02 2.44 7.20
C SER A 16 0.86 3.02 6.09
N THR A 17 0.87 4.35 5.99
CA THR A 17 1.76 5.09 5.10
C THR A 17 2.82 5.80 5.93
N ARG A 18 4.08 5.73 5.48
CA ARG A 18 5.21 6.40 6.14
C ARG A 18 6.02 7.15 5.10
N ILE A 19 6.29 8.42 5.34
CA ILE A 19 7.18 9.21 4.49
C ILE A 19 8.62 8.74 4.74
N VAL A 20 9.29 8.27 3.69
CA VAL A 20 10.67 7.75 3.74
C VAL A 20 11.66 8.83 3.32
N SER A 21 11.31 9.63 2.31
CA SER A 21 12.15 10.71 1.78
C SER A 21 11.28 11.74 1.05
N GLY A 22 11.85 12.86 0.61
CA GLY A 22 11.12 13.90 -0.12
C GLY A 22 10.43 13.33 -1.36
N GLY A 23 9.10 13.22 -1.32
CA GLY A 23 8.30 12.60 -2.38
C GLY A 23 8.23 11.07 -2.37
N LEU A 24 8.77 10.36 -1.38
CA LEU A 24 8.68 8.89 -1.30
C LEU A 24 7.90 8.45 -0.05
N VAL A 25 6.79 7.75 -0.27
CA VAL A 25 5.90 7.24 0.76
C VAL A 25 5.91 5.71 0.74
N GLN A 26 6.35 5.07 1.81
CA GLN A 26 6.20 3.62 1.97
C GLN A 26 4.78 3.28 2.39
N VAL A 27 4.23 2.23 1.78
CA VAL A 27 2.91 1.68 2.07
C VAL A 27 3.09 0.28 2.64
N SER A 28 2.63 0.09 3.87
CA SER A 28 2.77 -1.17 4.60
C SER A 28 1.47 -1.53 5.29
N THR A 29 1.21 -2.83 5.36
CA THR A 29 0.27 -3.43 6.30
C THR A 29 0.98 -3.76 7.62
N PRO A 30 0.25 -4.05 8.72
CA PRO A 30 0.87 -4.47 9.99
C PRO A 30 1.81 -5.68 9.84
N ASP A 31 1.55 -6.53 8.86
CA ASP A 31 2.30 -7.77 8.61
C ASP A 31 3.54 -7.56 7.72
N ARG A 32 3.51 -6.58 6.80
CA ARG A 32 4.57 -6.38 5.79
C ARG A 32 4.46 -5.07 5.00
N VAL A 33 5.57 -4.68 4.37
CA VAL A 33 5.60 -3.64 3.34
C VAL A 33 4.96 -4.14 2.04
N LEU A 34 3.99 -3.38 1.52
CA LEU A 34 3.34 -3.67 0.23
C LEU A 34 4.09 -3.02 -0.94
N GLY A 35 4.57 -1.79 -0.73
CA GLY A 35 5.09 -0.97 -1.79
C GLY A 35 5.50 0.41 -1.34
N HIS A 36 5.75 1.26 -2.32
CA HIS A 36 6.09 2.66 -2.17
C HIS A 36 5.27 3.49 -3.18
N VAL A 37 5.03 4.74 -2.87
CA VAL A 37 4.49 5.73 -3.80
C VAL A 37 5.56 6.81 -3.94
N ARG A 38 5.97 7.08 -5.18
CA ARG A 38 6.87 8.18 -5.51
C ARG A 38 6.04 9.31 -6.11
N ASP A 39 6.17 10.51 -5.57
CA ASP A 39 5.70 11.74 -6.17
C ASP A 39 6.76 12.25 -7.15
N GLU A 40 6.36 12.42 -8.41
CA GLU A 40 7.18 13.00 -9.47
C GLU A 40 6.50 14.26 -9.99
N GLY A 41 6.39 15.29 -9.14
CA GLY A 41 5.93 16.62 -9.55
C GLY A 41 4.44 16.68 -9.86
N GLY A 42 3.61 16.06 -9.02
CA GLY A 42 2.15 16.03 -9.18
C GLY A 42 1.59 14.72 -9.76
N VAL A 43 2.47 13.78 -10.10
CA VAL A 43 2.08 12.41 -10.49
C VAL A 43 2.57 11.43 -9.41
N HIS A 44 1.66 10.58 -8.95
CA HIS A 44 1.92 9.58 -7.92
C HIS A 44 2.18 8.22 -8.57
N VAL A 45 3.43 7.80 -8.60
CA VAL A 45 3.88 6.52 -9.15
C VAL A 45 3.78 5.44 -8.06
N ALA A 46 2.90 4.47 -8.23
CA ALA A 46 2.79 3.34 -7.33
C ALA A 46 3.83 2.27 -7.69
N LEU A 47 4.70 1.95 -6.75
CA LEU A 47 5.78 0.99 -6.86
C LEU A 47 5.48 -0.19 -5.93
N LYS A 48 5.35 -1.40 -6.47
CA LYS A 48 5.07 -2.61 -5.70
C LYS A 48 6.35 -3.34 -5.35
N GLY A 49 6.50 -3.66 -4.08
CA GLY A 49 7.65 -4.38 -3.55
C GLY A 49 8.28 -3.69 -2.34
N PRO A 50 9.09 -4.44 -1.57
CA PRO A 50 9.64 -3.97 -0.30
C PRO A 50 10.79 -2.97 -0.48
N ASN A 51 11.38 -2.85 -1.68
CA ASN A 51 12.47 -1.92 -1.93
C ASN A 51 12.18 -1.08 -3.19
N PRO A 52 12.20 0.27 -3.09
CA PRO A 52 11.94 1.15 -4.23
C PRO A 52 12.96 1.04 -5.38
N ALA A 53 14.17 0.49 -5.15
CA ALA A 53 15.19 0.33 -6.17
C ALA A 53 14.89 -0.77 -7.20
N TRP A 54 14.08 -1.76 -6.82
CA TRP A 54 13.72 -2.90 -7.68
C TRP A 54 12.20 -3.15 -7.71
N ALA A 55 11.43 -2.17 -7.21
CA ALA A 55 9.98 -2.28 -7.16
C ALA A 55 9.39 -2.17 -8.57
N GLU A 56 8.32 -2.93 -8.81
CA GLU A 56 7.59 -2.91 -10.07
C GLU A 56 6.67 -1.68 -10.11
N GLU A 57 6.74 -0.88 -11.17
CA GLU A 57 5.77 0.20 -11.38
C GLU A 57 4.40 -0.42 -11.69
N VAL A 58 3.45 -0.27 -10.75
CA VAL A 58 2.06 -0.72 -10.92
C VAL A 58 1.31 0.25 -11.83
N GLY A 59 1.64 1.53 -11.75
CA GLY A 59 1.05 2.58 -12.56
C GLY A 59 1.25 3.95 -11.96
N ARG A 60 0.80 4.95 -12.71
CA ARG A 60 0.91 6.37 -12.39
C ARG A 60 -0.48 6.95 -12.19
N TYR A 61 -0.65 7.71 -11.12
CA TYR A 61 -1.96 8.19 -10.69
C TYR A 61 -1.92 9.69 -10.42
N ALA A 62 -3.05 10.36 -10.64
CA ALA A 62 -3.19 11.79 -10.36
C ALA A 62 -3.18 12.10 -8.86
N THR A 63 -3.56 11.15 -8.00
CA THR A 63 -3.66 11.35 -6.55
C THR A 63 -3.03 10.21 -5.77
N LEU A 64 -2.54 10.54 -4.57
CA LEU A 64 -2.00 9.56 -3.62
C LEU A 64 -3.03 8.47 -3.29
N GLY A 65 -4.30 8.82 -3.09
CA GLY A 65 -5.36 7.86 -2.76
C GLY A 65 -5.52 6.76 -3.82
N MET A 66 -5.44 7.10 -5.11
CA MET A 66 -5.49 6.12 -6.19
C MET A 66 -4.26 5.20 -6.20
N ALA A 67 -3.07 5.76 -5.97
CA ALA A 67 -1.84 4.97 -5.86
C ALA A 67 -1.89 3.99 -4.68
N LEU A 68 -2.45 4.42 -3.54
CA LEU A 68 -2.65 3.57 -2.37
C LEU A 68 -3.65 2.44 -2.66
N GLU A 69 -4.79 2.76 -3.28
CA GLU A 69 -5.79 1.76 -3.63
C GLU A 69 -5.26 0.76 -4.67
N ALA A 70 -4.43 1.19 -5.62
CA ALA A 70 -3.75 0.28 -6.54
C ALA A 70 -2.79 -0.69 -5.83
N LEU A 71 -2.05 -0.22 -4.81
CA LEU A 71 -1.21 -1.08 -3.98
C LEU A 71 -2.03 -2.00 -3.06
N ARG A 72 -3.23 -1.54 -2.66
CA ARG A 72 -4.18 -2.29 -1.82
C ARG A 72 -4.86 -3.41 -2.59
N LEU A 73 -5.27 -3.14 -3.82
CA LEU A 73 -5.89 -4.09 -4.74
C LEU A 73 -4.82 -5.11 -5.14
N ARG A 74 -4.61 -6.08 -4.25
CA ARG A 74 -3.85 -7.28 -4.56
C ARG A 74 -4.48 -7.85 -5.83
N LYS A 75 -3.72 -7.94 -6.93
CA LYS A 75 -4.09 -8.78 -8.06
C LYS A 75 -4.33 -10.16 -7.47
N ARG A 76 -5.59 -10.48 -7.17
CA ARG A 76 -6.02 -11.83 -6.83
C ARG A 76 -5.93 -12.50 -8.19
N SER A 77 -4.76 -13.09 -8.47
CA SER A 77 -4.64 -14.02 -9.58
C SER A 77 -5.77 -15.03 -9.38
N VAL A 78 -6.74 -14.98 -10.28
CA VAL A 78 -7.77 -16.01 -10.42
C VAL A 78 -7.10 -17.21 -11.06
#